data_AF-A0A6V8MKK0-F1
#
_entry.id   AF-A0A6V8MKK0-F1
#
_cell.length_a   1.000
_cell.length_b   1.000
_cell.length_c   1.000
_cell.angle_alpha   90.00
_cell.angle_beta   90.00
_cell.angle_gamma   90.00
#
_symmetry.space_group_name_H-M   'P 1'
#
loop_
_entity.id
_entity.type
_entity.pdbx_description
1 polymer ?
#
loop_
_entity_poly.entity_id
_entity_poly.type
_entity_poly.pdbx_seq_one_letter_code
_entity_poly.pdbx_strand_id
1 'polypeptide(L)'
;MTKDMSRNLAIACQEAYAAYLNSCSHSVWYVISKYKPSQPYMMANQLIDYLSSSPEWHEVPLSEVTEAARMGRLVVGGLKGKEHGHVVVVYPGQERPRGGYIYTPKRTGKPTKLASKGMYPLSMSTSMGTFPGSKSNGDKTVWDAWGSDVSFEQVRFWNTRGWQKSYLVQEQ
;
A
#
# COMPACT_ATOMS: atom_id res chain seq x y z
N MET A 1 -11.50 -7.41 -19.23
CA MET A 1 -10.09 -7.76 -18.96
C MET A 1 -9.44 -6.83 -17.92
N THR A 2 -9.12 -5.56 -18.20
CA THR A 2 -8.46 -4.67 -17.20
C THR A 2 -9.33 -4.34 -15.98
N LYS A 3 -10.65 -4.20 -16.17
CA LYS A 3 -11.62 -3.99 -15.08
C LYS A 3 -11.68 -5.17 -14.09
N ASP A 4 -11.48 -6.39 -14.58
CA ASP A 4 -11.57 -7.61 -13.76
C ASP A 4 -10.32 -7.77 -12.90
N MET A 5 -9.15 -7.43 -13.45
CA MET A 5 -7.88 -7.52 -12.72
C MET A 5 -7.76 -6.48 -11.60
N SER A 6 -8.16 -5.23 -11.84
CA SER A 6 -8.18 -4.21 -10.77
C SER A 6 -9.22 -4.51 -9.70
N ARG A 7 -10.35 -5.14 -10.06
CA ARG A 7 -11.31 -5.65 -9.08
C ARG A 7 -10.69 -6.72 -8.17
N ASN A 8 -9.93 -7.65 -8.72
CA ASN A 8 -9.28 -8.69 -7.92
C ASN A 8 -8.21 -8.13 -6.96
N LEU A 9 -7.43 -7.15 -7.41
CA LEU A 9 -6.52 -6.42 -6.51
C LEU A 9 -7.27 -5.72 -5.37
N ALA A 10 -8.40 -5.08 -5.68
CA ALA A 10 -9.25 -4.43 -4.67
C ALA A 10 -9.80 -5.44 -3.65
N ILE A 11 -10.27 -6.60 -4.10
CA ILE A 11 -10.75 -7.68 -3.22
C ILE A 11 -9.63 -8.18 -2.30
N ALA A 12 -8.45 -8.48 -2.85
CA ALA A 12 -7.30 -8.92 -2.07
C ALA A 12 -6.89 -7.87 -1.01
N CYS A 13 -6.96 -6.57 -1.36
CA CYS A 13 -6.71 -5.49 -0.42
C CYS A 13 -7.76 -5.43 0.71
N GLN A 14 -9.04 -5.60 0.39
CA GLN A 14 -10.13 -5.58 1.38
C GLN A 14 -10.02 -6.76 2.35
N GLU A 15 -9.73 -7.95 1.84
CA GLU A 15 -9.48 -9.15 2.64
C GLU A 15 -8.26 -8.96 3.55
N ALA A 16 -7.14 -8.45 3.00
CA ALA A 16 -5.93 -8.17 3.78
C ALA A 16 -6.19 -7.16 4.90
N TYR A 17 -6.93 -6.09 4.61
CA TYR A 17 -7.27 -5.06 5.57
C TYR A 17 -8.13 -5.62 6.71
N ALA A 18 -9.11 -6.47 6.39
CA ALA A 18 -9.97 -7.11 7.38
C ALA A 18 -9.21 -8.13 8.25
N ALA A 19 -8.35 -8.95 7.65
CA ALA A 19 -7.61 -10.01 8.35
C ALA A 19 -6.42 -9.49 9.18
N TYR A 20 -5.76 -8.42 8.72
CA TYR A 20 -4.48 -7.97 9.28
C TYR A 20 -4.45 -6.47 9.62
N LEU A 21 -5.54 -5.95 10.19
CA LEU A 21 -5.72 -4.52 10.49
C LEU A 21 -4.61 -3.86 11.33
N ASN A 22 -3.89 -4.67 12.12
CA ASN A 22 -2.82 -4.21 12.99
C ASN A 22 -1.42 -4.70 12.53
N SER A 23 -1.23 -5.08 11.26
CA SER A 23 0.09 -5.49 10.77
C SER A 23 0.28 -5.19 9.28
N CYS A 24 1.05 -4.14 8.98
CA CYS A 24 1.36 -3.73 7.60
C CYS A 24 2.05 -4.84 6.80
N SER A 25 3.02 -5.53 7.40
CA SER A 25 3.75 -6.61 6.73
C SER A 25 2.86 -7.80 6.42
N HIS A 26 1.97 -8.23 7.34
CA HIS A 26 1.06 -9.33 7.05
C HIS A 26 0.00 -8.93 6.01
N SER A 27 -0.55 -7.71 6.07
CA SER A 27 -1.53 -7.28 5.07
C SER A 27 -0.91 -7.21 3.68
N VAL A 28 0.31 -6.67 3.55
CA VAL A 28 0.99 -6.63 2.25
C VAL A 28 1.41 -8.03 1.78
N TRP A 29 1.91 -8.88 2.68
CA TRP A 29 2.24 -10.27 2.36
C TRP A 29 1.02 -11.04 1.85
N TYR A 30 -0.15 -10.87 2.47
CA TYR A 30 -1.39 -11.51 2.03
C TYR A 30 -1.73 -11.10 0.58
N VAL A 31 -1.61 -9.82 0.25
CA VAL A 31 -1.85 -9.39 -1.13
C VAL A 31 -0.80 -9.98 -2.08
N ILE A 32 0.49 -9.96 -1.70
CA ILE A 32 1.55 -10.58 -2.52
C ILE A 32 1.27 -12.07 -2.75
N SER A 33 0.79 -12.80 -1.73
CA SER A 33 0.53 -14.24 -1.85
C SER A 33 -0.58 -14.58 -2.84
N LYS A 34 -1.51 -13.66 -3.12
CA LYS A 34 -2.49 -13.81 -4.21
C LYS A 34 -1.88 -13.76 -5.62
N TYR A 35 -0.71 -13.16 -5.75
CA TYR A 35 0.04 -13.09 -7.02
C TYR A 35 1.19 -14.11 -7.08
N LYS A 36 1.78 -14.41 -5.92
CA LYS A 36 2.89 -15.35 -5.74
C LYS A 36 2.66 -16.19 -4.47
N PRO A 37 1.94 -17.31 -4.56
CA PRO A 37 1.59 -18.13 -3.39
C PRO A 37 2.80 -18.66 -2.60
N SER A 38 3.95 -18.82 -3.26
CA SER A 38 5.20 -19.27 -2.64
C SER A 38 5.97 -18.17 -1.91
N GLN A 39 5.49 -16.92 -1.87
CA GLN A 39 6.17 -15.82 -1.19
C GLN A 39 6.23 -16.08 0.33
N PRO A 40 7.41 -16.22 0.94
CA PRO A 40 7.53 -16.29 2.38
C PRO A 40 7.18 -14.94 3.03
N TYR A 41 6.64 -15.02 4.24
CA TYR A 41 6.40 -13.84 5.07
C TYR A 41 7.71 -13.14 5.44
N MET A 42 7.69 -11.81 5.44
CA MET A 42 8.81 -10.95 5.85
C MET A 42 8.28 -9.76 6.65
N MET A 43 9.03 -9.31 7.65
CA MET A 43 8.75 -8.05 8.34
C MET A 43 8.92 -6.86 7.37
N ALA A 44 8.29 -5.70 7.65
CA ALA A 44 8.27 -4.57 6.71
C ALA A 44 9.66 -4.14 6.21
N ASN A 45 10.65 -4.01 7.10
CA ASN A 45 12.02 -3.68 6.70
C ASN A 45 12.65 -4.75 5.80
N GLN A 46 12.48 -6.03 6.14
CA GLN A 46 12.98 -7.15 5.36
C GLN A 46 12.29 -7.26 4.00
N LEU A 47 10.98 -6.99 3.97
CA LEU A 47 10.21 -6.95 2.73
C LEU A 47 10.74 -5.85 1.82
N ILE A 48 11.01 -4.65 2.33
CA ILE A 48 11.59 -3.56 1.53
C ILE A 48 12.97 -3.96 0.98
N ASP A 49 13.81 -4.61 1.78
CA ASP A 49 15.12 -5.12 1.32
C ASP A 49 14.96 -6.16 0.21
N TYR A 50 13.99 -7.06 0.34
CA TYR A 50 13.65 -8.03 -0.71
C TYR A 50 13.13 -7.37 -1.99
N LEU A 51 12.19 -6.42 -1.88
CA LEU A 51 11.64 -5.70 -3.03
C LEU A 51 12.73 -4.92 -3.79
N SER A 52 13.73 -4.41 -3.07
CA SER A 52 14.83 -3.62 -3.64
C SER A 52 15.91 -4.48 -4.32
N SER A 53 16.06 -5.75 -3.91
CA SER A 53 17.13 -6.63 -4.37
C SER A 53 16.65 -7.78 -5.26
N SER A 54 15.35 -8.10 -5.23
CA SER A 54 14.77 -9.19 -6.01
C SER A 54 14.66 -8.80 -7.48
N PRO A 55 15.08 -9.68 -8.42
CA PRO A 55 14.91 -9.43 -9.86
C PRO A 55 13.45 -9.48 -10.33
N GLU A 56 12.52 -9.95 -9.49
CA GLU A 56 11.09 -10.00 -9.82
C GLU A 56 10.40 -8.64 -9.66
N TRP A 57 11.00 -7.77 -8.84
CA TRP A 57 10.47 -6.47 -8.47
C TRP A 57 11.26 -5.37 -9.15
N HIS A 58 10.54 -4.35 -9.60
CA HIS A 58 11.12 -3.21 -10.29
C HIS A 58 10.67 -1.96 -9.60
N GLU A 59 11.63 -1.13 -9.20
CA GLU A 59 11.30 0.19 -8.69
C GLU A 59 10.62 1.02 -9.79
N VAL A 60 9.56 1.72 -9.43
CA VAL A 60 8.76 2.56 -10.34
C VAL A 60 8.50 3.93 -9.73
N PRO A 61 8.47 5.00 -10.56
CA PRO A 61 8.19 6.33 -10.08
C PRO A 61 6.72 6.45 -9.66
N LEU A 62 6.45 7.37 -8.71
CA LEU A 62 5.10 7.66 -8.22
C LEU A 62 4.11 7.98 -9.35
N SER A 63 4.57 8.62 -10.43
CA SER A 63 3.74 8.97 -11.60
C SER A 63 3.14 7.76 -12.33
N GLU A 64 3.69 6.55 -12.13
CA GLU A 64 3.24 5.35 -12.83
C GLU A 64 2.36 4.43 -11.97
N VAL A 65 2.37 4.59 -10.64
CA VAL A 65 1.78 3.58 -9.75
C VAL A 65 0.26 3.51 -9.82
N THR A 66 -0.41 4.65 -10.04
CA THR A 66 -1.87 4.72 -10.18
C THR A 66 -2.33 3.88 -11.36
N GLU A 67 -1.72 4.08 -12.53
CA GLU A 67 -2.11 3.35 -13.73
C GLU A 67 -1.75 1.86 -13.62
N ALA A 68 -0.59 1.53 -13.03
CA ALA A 68 -0.22 0.15 -12.75
C ALA A 68 -1.26 -0.58 -11.88
N ALA A 69 -1.71 0.04 -10.78
CA ALA A 69 -2.74 -0.54 -9.91
C ALA A 69 -4.09 -0.65 -10.63
N ARG A 70 -4.48 0.35 -11.43
CA ARG A 70 -5.71 0.31 -12.26
C ARG A 70 -5.68 -0.78 -13.34
N MET A 71 -4.50 -1.17 -13.81
CA MET A 71 -4.31 -2.34 -14.66
C MET A 71 -4.27 -3.67 -13.87
N GLY A 72 -4.46 -3.63 -12.55
CA GLY A 72 -4.43 -4.79 -11.66
C GLY A 72 -3.02 -5.32 -11.35
N ARG A 73 -1.97 -4.56 -11.69
CA ARG A 73 -0.60 -4.90 -11.30
C ARG A 73 -0.41 -4.62 -9.82
N LEU A 74 0.24 -5.55 -9.12
CA LEU A 74 0.61 -5.33 -7.74
C LEU A 74 1.70 -4.26 -7.66
N VAL A 75 1.45 -3.21 -6.88
CA VAL A 75 2.43 -2.19 -6.53
C VAL A 75 2.50 -2.08 -5.02
N VAL A 76 3.71 -2.21 -4.48
CA VAL A 76 3.99 -2.08 -3.05
C VAL A 76 4.80 -0.81 -2.83
N GLY A 77 4.35 0.05 -1.94
CA GLY A 77 5.10 1.21 -1.45
C GLY A 77 5.71 0.92 -0.09
N GLY A 78 6.90 1.45 0.18
CA GLY A 78 7.56 1.20 1.46
C GLY A 78 8.63 2.21 1.84
N LEU A 79 8.82 2.35 3.14
CA LEU A 79 9.91 3.11 3.76
C LEU A 79 10.43 2.36 4.98
N LYS A 80 11.75 2.15 5.02
CA LYS A 80 12.39 1.51 6.16
C LYS A 80 12.37 2.44 7.37
N GLY A 81 12.15 1.87 8.55
CA GLY A 81 12.28 2.57 9.82
C GLY A 81 13.47 2.01 10.62
N LYS A 82 13.89 2.74 11.65
CA LYS A 82 14.99 2.31 12.54
C LYS A 82 14.70 0.95 13.19
N GLU A 83 13.47 0.76 13.66
CA GLU A 83 13.02 -0.49 14.30
C GLU A 83 11.93 -1.18 13.48
N HIS A 84 10.96 -0.40 13.00
CA HIS A 84 9.84 -0.89 12.20
C HIS A 84 9.63 0.00 10.98
N GLY A 85 9.76 -0.59 9.79
CA GLY A 85 9.35 0.07 8.55
C GLY A 85 7.84 0.04 8.37
N HIS A 86 7.38 0.70 7.32
CA HIS A 86 5.98 0.70 6.92
C HIS A 86 5.86 0.38 5.44
N VAL A 87 4.88 -0.48 5.11
CA VAL A 87 4.59 -0.92 3.74
C VAL A 87 3.10 -0.79 3.46
N VAL A 88 2.78 -0.49 2.21
CA VAL A 88 1.40 -0.32 1.71
C VAL A 88 1.25 -0.99 0.35
N VAL A 89 0.03 -1.35 -0.01
CA VAL A 89 -0.32 -1.66 -1.41
C VAL A 89 -0.97 -0.43 -2.03
N VAL A 90 -0.61 -0.09 -3.26
CA VAL A 90 -1.32 0.95 -4.01
C VAL A 90 -2.69 0.39 -4.41
N TYR A 91 -3.75 1.01 -3.90
CA TYR A 91 -5.11 0.57 -4.13
C TYR A 91 -5.60 1.03 -5.51
N PRO A 92 -6.29 0.18 -6.29
CA PRO A 92 -6.78 0.55 -7.60
C PRO A 92 -7.89 1.61 -7.49
N GLY A 93 -7.72 2.75 -8.16
CA GLY A 93 -8.74 3.80 -8.20
C GLY A 93 -8.21 5.12 -8.75
N GLN A 94 -9.07 6.12 -8.73
CA GLN A 94 -8.68 7.49 -9.08
C GLN A 94 -7.92 8.12 -7.91
N GLU A 95 -6.87 8.88 -8.22
CA GLU A 95 -6.13 9.67 -7.25
C GLU A 95 -7.05 10.62 -6.50
N ARG A 96 -6.69 10.91 -5.25
CA ARG A 96 -7.39 11.86 -4.40
C ARG A 96 -6.39 12.79 -3.72
N PRO A 97 -6.84 13.96 -3.24
CA PRO A 97 -6.03 14.74 -2.33
C PRO A 97 -5.67 13.95 -1.07
N ARG A 98 -4.44 14.13 -0.58
CA ARG A 98 -4.07 13.64 0.75
C ARG A 98 -4.85 14.40 1.83
N GLY A 99 -4.96 13.84 3.03
CA GLY A 99 -5.56 14.51 4.17
C GLY A 99 -7.07 14.73 4.04
N GLY A 100 -7.56 15.86 4.54
CA GLY A 100 -9.00 16.20 4.53
C GLY A 100 -9.81 15.62 5.70
N TYR A 101 -9.23 14.70 6.48
CA TYR A 101 -9.85 14.10 7.66
C TYR A 101 -9.38 14.76 8.97
N ILE A 102 -10.19 14.59 10.01
CA ILE A 102 -9.89 15.04 11.37
C ILE A 102 -9.19 13.89 12.11
N TYR A 103 -8.15 14.22 12.87
CA TYR A 103 -7.49 13.29 13.77
C TYR A 103 -7.05 13.99 15.05
N THR A 104 -6.82 13.22 16.10
CA THR A 104 -6.32 13.75 17.38
C THR A 104 -4.86 13.33 17.54
N PRO A 105 -3.88 14.23 17.34
CA PRO A 105 -2.49 13.92 17.54
C PRO A 105 -2.22 13.63 19.01
N LYS A 106 -1.48 12.55 19.32
CA LYS A 106 -1.10 12.22 20.72
C LYS A 106 -0.42 13.38 21.44
N ARG A 107 0.41 14.15 20.72
CA ARG A 107 1.19 15.27 21.29
C ARG A 107 0.30 16.42 21.78
N THR A 108 -0.77 16.73 21.05
CA THR A 108 -1.61 17.90 21.35
C THR A 108 -2.91 17.53 22.05
N GLY A 109 -3.40 16.30 21.86
CA GLY A 109 -4.70 15.86 22.39
C GLY A 109 -5.91 16.59 21.78
N LYS A 110 -5.70 17.50 20.82
CA LYS A 110 -6.74 18.32 20.21
C LYS A 110 -7.11 17.79 18.83
N PRO A 111 -8.41 17.71 18.47
CA PRO A 111 -8.81 17.42 17.11
C PRO A 111 -8.21 18.43 16.14
N THR A 112 -7.50 17.91 15.13
CA THR A 112 -6.83 18.68 14.08
C THR A 112 -7.31 18.16 12.74
N LYS A 113 -7.72 19.06 11.84
CA LYS A 113 -7.99 18.70 10.44
C LYS A 113 -6.68 18.70 9.67
N LEU A 114 -6.35 17.57 9.06
CA LEU A 114 -5.19 17.50 8.17
C LEU A 114 -5.52 18.22 6.85
N ALA A 115 -4.66 19.14 6.44
CA ALA A 115 -4.89 19.93 5.23
C ALA A 115 -4.96 19.04 3.99
N SER A 116 -5.95 19.33 3.13
CA SER A 116 -6.13 18.66 1.84
C SER A 116 -5.20 19.29 0.79
N LYS A 117 -4.33 18.50 0.15
CA LYS A 117 -3.35 18.99 -0.83
C LYS A 117 -3.00 17.93 -1.87
N GLY A 118 -2.55 18.36 -3.05
CA GLY A 118 -2.00 17.50 -4.09
C GLY A 118 -2.99 16.46 -4.62
N MET A 119 -2.49 15.52 -5.42
CA MET A 119 -3.22 14.34 -5.88
C MET A 119 -2.29 13.16 -5.73
N TYR A 120 -2.75 12.11 -5.06
CA TYR A 120 -1.94 10.94 -4.74
C TYR A 120 -2.74 9.65 -5.00
N PRO A 121 -2.03 8.57 -5.35
CA PRO A 121 -2.62 7.23 -5.45
C PRO A 121 -3.29 6.82 -4.14
N LEU A 122 -4.36 6.02 -4.23
CA LEU A 122 -5.02 5.41 -3.08
C LEU A 122 -4.14 4.31 -2.48
N SER A 123 -4.34 3.99 -1.21
CA SER A 123 -3.60 2.93 -0.52
C SER A 123 -4.52 1.92 0.18
N MET A 124 -4.07 0.67 0.20
CA MET A 124 -4.39 -0.23 1.29
C MET A 124 -3.22 -0.19 2.27
N SER A 125 -3.53 0.18 3.51
CA SER A 125 -2.55 0.29 4.59
C SER A 125 -3.17 -0.18 5.89
N THR A 126 -2.38 -0.86 6.72
CA THR A 126 -2.75 -1.28 8.07
C THR A 126 -1.58 -0.98 9.00
N SER A 127 -1.81 -0.83 10.30
CA SER A 127 -0.74 -0.44 11.21
C SER A 127 -1.10 -0.75 12.66
N MET A 128 -0.10 -1.03 13.49
CA MET A 128 -0.27 -1.02 14.95
C MET A 128 -0.44 0.40 15.50
N GLY A 129 0.01 1.41 14.74
CA GLY A 129 -0.06 2.81 15.13
C GLY A 129 -1.49 3.34 15.22
N THR A 130 -1.66 4.38 16.02
CA THR A 130 -2.95 5.08 16.18
C THR A 130 -3.13 6.24 15.19
N PHE A 131 -2.14 6.51 14.35
CA PHE A 131 -2.24 7.58 13.36
C PHE A 131 -3.25 7.13 12.28
N PRO A 132 -4.37 7.83 12.09
CA PRO A 132 -5.42 7.31 11.22
C PRO A 132 -5.01 7.24 9.75
N GLY A 133 -4.00 8.01 9.33
CA GLY A 133 -3.46 7.93 7.97
C GLY A 133 -2.81 6.59 7.64
N SER A 134 -2.28 5.86 8.64
CA SER A 134 -1.64 4.55 8.45
C SER A 134 -2.63 3.37 8.37
N LYS A 135 -3.94 3.64 8.34
CA LYS A 135 -4.99 2.66 8.10
C LYS A 135 -5.90 3.15 6.98
N SER A 136 -5.95 2.38 5.89
CA SER A 136 -6.72 2.71 4.70
C SER A 136 -7.19 1.43 4.02
N ASN A 137 -8.46 1.39 3.63
CA ASN A 137 -9.03 0.35 2.77
C ASN A 137 -9.41 0.96 1.40
N GLY A 138 -8.47 1.70 0.81
CA GLY A 138 -8.69 2.49 -0.41
C GLY A 138 -9.36 3.85 -0.17
N ASP A 139 -9.58 4.25 1.08
CA ASP A 139 -10.21 5.54 1.43
C ASP A 139 -9.20 6.67 1.67
N LYS A 140 -7.91 6.34 1.84
CA LYS A 140 -6.80 7.30 1.98
C LYS A 140 -5.73 7.08 0.92
N THR A 141 -4.82 8.04 0.82
CA THR A 141 -3.74 8.02 -0.16
C THR A 141 -2.51 7.26 0.34
N VAL A 142 -1.58 6.97 -0.55
CA VAL A 142 -0.25 6.46 -0.16
C VAL A 142 0.50 7.48 0.71
N TRP A 143 0.31 8.79 0.50
CA TRP A 143 0.95 9.81 1.33
C TRP A 143 0.46 9.77 2.77
N ASP A 144 -0.84 9.55 2.96
CA ASP A 144 -1.48 9.54 4.29
C ASP A 144 -0.87 8.47 5.20
N ALA A 145 -0.30 7.40 4.65
CA ALA A 145 0.34 6.35 5.45
C ALA A 145 1.55 6.85 6.27
N TRP A 146 2.19 7.95 5.84
CA TRP A 146 3.33 8.55 6.53
C TRP A 146 3.03 9.93 7.14
N GLY A 147 2.05 10.66 6.60
CA GLY A 147 1.54 11.89 7.22
C GLY A 147 2.50 13.09 7.21
N SER A 148 3.63 13.00 6.52
CA SER A 148 4.58 14.12 6.34
C SER A 148 5.25 14.06 4.98
N ASP A 149 5.51 15.24 4.40
CA ASP A 149 6.19 15.36 3.10
C ASP A 149 7.63 14.80 3.21
N VAL A 150 8.35 15.09 4.31
CA VAL A 150 9.73 14.60 4.57
C VAL A 150 9.83 13.07 4.60
N SER A 151 8.87 12.40 5.25
CA SER A 151 8.84 10.93 5.23
C SER A 151 8.44 10.42 3.85
N PHE A 152 7.46 11.05 3.21
CA PHE A 152 6.93 10.58 1.94
C PHE A 152 7.94 10.69 0.79
N GLU A 153 8.80 11.70 0.77
CA GLU A 153 9.89 11.86 -0.22
C GLU A 153 10.88 10.68 -0.23
N GLN A 154 10.97 9.95 0.88
CA GLN A 154 11.85 8.79 1.02
C GLN A 154 11.16 7.48 0.63
N VAL A 155 9.84 7.50 0.40
CA VAL A 155 9.09 6.31 -0.01
C VAL A 155 9.53 5.89 -1.39
N ARG A 156 9.65 4.57 -1.56
CA ARG A 156 9.90 3.93 -2.86
C ARG A 156 8.76 2.99 -3.17
N PHE A 157 8.56 2.73 -4.47
CA PHE A 157 7.48 1.88 -4.96
C PHE A 157 8.05 0.82 -5.89
N TRP A 158 7.57 -0.40 -5.74
CA TRP A 158 7.98 -1.52 -6.58
C TRP A 158 6.75 -2.19 -7.19
N ASN A 159 6.86 -2.56 -8.46
CA ASN A 159 5.87 -3.37 -9.14
C ASN A 159 6.49 -4.65 -9.70
N THR A 160 5.64 -5.60 -10.04
CA THR A 160 6.06 -6.83 -10.69
C THR A 160 5.87 -6.70 -12.20
N ARG A 161 6.97 -6.79 -12.97
CA ARG A 161 6.90 -6.91 -14.42
C ARG A 161 6.62 -8.36 -14.78
N GLY A 162 5.36 -8.73 -14.97
CA GLY A 162 4.98 -10.03 -15.53
C GLY A 162 4.06 -10.91 -14.69
N TRP A 163 3.74 -10.54 -13.45
CA TRP A 163 2.62 -11.16 -12.71
C TRP A 163 1.28 -10.63 -13.25
N GLN A 164 1.06 -10.81 -14.55
CA GLN A 164 -0.21 -10.52 -15.23
C GLN A 164 -0.98 -11.81 -15.56
N LYS A 165 -0.35 -12.98 -15.39
CA LYS A 165 -0.92 -14.28 -15.75
C LYS A 165 -1.47 -15.04 -14.53
N SER A 166 -2.75 -15.39 -14.64
CA SER A 166 -3.39 -16.64 -14.18
C SER A 166 -3.66 -16.95 -12.70
N TYR A 167 -3.18 -16.20 -11.70
CA TYR A 167 -3.37 -16.64 -10.29
C TYR A 167 -4.66 -16.18 -9.59
N LEU A 168 -5.46 -15.30 -10.21
CA LEU A 168 -6.72 -14.82 -9.63
C LEU A 168 -7.97 -15.51 -10.21
N VAL A 169 -7.79 -16.58 -10.98
CA VAL A 169 -8.90 -17.43 -11.47
C VAL A 169 -8.51 -18.89 -11.30
N GLN A 170 -8.76 -19.45 -10.12
CA GLN A 170 -9.05 -20.88 -9.96
C GLN A 170 -9.95 -21.06 -8.74
N GLU A 171 -11.24 -20.76 -8.88
CA GLU A 171 -12.29 -21.62 -8.32
C GLU A 171 -13.39 -21.71 -9.38
N GLN A 172 -13.68 -22.96 -9.77
CA GLN A 172 -14.83 -23.38 -10.57
C GLN A 172 -16.09 -23.38 -9.71
#